data_AF-A0A1W9SQK1-F1
#
_entry.id   AF-A0A1W9SQK1-F1
#
_cell.length_a   1.000
_cell.length_b   1.000
_cell.length_c   1.000
_cell.angle_alpha   90.00
_cell.angle_beta   90.00
_cell.angle_gamma   90.00
#
_symmetry.space_group_name_H-M   'P 1'
#
loop_
_entity.id
_entity.type
_entity.pdbx_description
1 polymer ?
#
loop_
_entity_poly.entity_id
_entity_poly.type
_entity_poly.pdbx_seq_one_letter_code
_entity_poly.pdbx_strand_id
1 'polypeptide(L)'
;MQLIERTEEVMEQKHKVILQSEILNQANEELNTSNEELNATLENLKKTQSQLVSSEKMASLGQLTAGVAHEINNPINFISGNISPLKKDIGDLLKIIKEYEIIIEEQDLQENFEEIEELKEDLDYEYLLEEIKNLLNGMEVGTKRTTEIVRGLQNFSRLDEDDMKLININEGIESTLLILKNQIKNRIEIVKTLGEIPDIYCYPGKINQVFMNILTNAIPQE
;
A
#
# COMPACT_ATOMS: atom_id res chain seq x y z
N MET A 1 48.99 -75.73 -22.87
CA MET A 1 49.55 -74.42 -23.27
C MET A 1 48.44 -73.45 -23.63
N GLN A 2 47.67 -73.67 -24.70
CA GLN A 2 46.50 -72.82 -25.06
C GLN A 2 45.44 -72.63 -23.96
N LEU A 3 45.15 -73.67 -23.16
CA LEU A 3 44.17 -73.55 -22.08
C LEU A 3 44.64 -72.62 -20.96
N ILE A 4 45.95 -72.60 -20.68
CA ILE A 4 46.58 -71.79 -19.63
C ILE A 4 46.58 -70.31 -20.05
N GLU A 5 47.01 -70.02 -21.28
CA GLU A 5 46.96 -68.67 -21.86
C GLU A 5 45.53 -68.12 -21.87
N ARG A 6 44.54 -68.94 -22.23
CA ARG A 6 43.12 -68.54 -22.21
C ARG A 6 42.62 -68.21 -20.80
N THR A 7 43.04 -68.94 -19.78
CA THR A 7 42.71 -68.62 -18.38
C THR A 7 43.39 -67.34 -17.91
N GLU A 8 44.65 -67.11 -18.29
CA GLU A 8 45.37 -65.87 -17.95
C GLU A 8 44.70 -64.64 -18.57
N GLU A 9 44.33 -64.72 -19.85
CA GLU A 9 43.65 -63.66 -20.59
C GLU A 9 42.26 -63.33 -19.99
N VAL A 10 41.50 -64.35 -19.58
CA VAL A 10 40.20 -64.18 -18.89
C VAL A 10 40.38 -63.57 -17.50
N MET A 11 41.43 -63.95 -16.76
CA MET A 11 41.71 -63.39 -15.43
C MET A 11 42.12 -61.92 -15.52
N GLU A 12 42.91 -61.54 -16.53
CA GLU A 12 43.29 -60.15 -16.79
C GLU A 12 42.08 -59.29 -17.18
N GLN A 13 41.22 -59.78 -18.09
CA GLN A 13 39.98 -59.08 -18.45
C GLN A 13 39.04 -58.92 -17.25
N LYS A 14 38.88 -59.96 -16.42
CA LYS A 14 38.07 -59.90 -15.21
C LYS A 14 38.63 -58.86 -14.23
N HIS A 15 39.94 -58.81 -14.04
CA HIS A 15 40.58 -57.82 -13.18
C HIS A 15 40.35 -56.39 -13.70
N LYS A 16 40.46 -56.17 -15.01
CA LYS A 16 40.18 -54.88 -15.66
C LYS A 16 38.72 -54.43 -15.48
N VAL A 17 37.76 -55.35 -15.60
CA VAL A 17 36.33 -55.06 -15.40
C VAL A 17 36.04 -54.70 -13.94
N ILE A 18 36.65 -55.41 -12.98
CA ILE A 18 36.51 -55.10 -11.55
C ILE A 18 37.04 -53.69 -11.27
N LEU A 19 38.25 -53.37 -11.75
CA LEU A 19 38.84 -52.04 -11.58
C LEU A 19 37.98 -50.94 -12.21
N GLN A 20 37.44 -51.16 -13.42
CA GLN A 20 36.52 -50.20 -14.06
C GLN A 20 35.22 -50.03 -13.27
N SER A 21 34.67 -51.11 -12.71
CA SER A 21 33.48 -51.06 -11.87
C SER A 21 33.74 -50.28 -10.57
N GLU A 22 34.91 -50.44 -9.97
CA GLU A 22 35.32 -49.70 -8.77
C GLU A 22 35.45 -48.19 -9.06
N ILE A 23 36.13 -47.82 -10.16
CA ILE A 23 36.25 -46.43 -10.60
C ILE A 23 34.88 -45.82 -10.91
N LEU A 24 34.01 -46.56 -11.59
CA LEU A 24 32.67 -46.09 -11.94
C LEU A 24 31.79 -45.90 -10.69
N ASN A 25 31.90 -46.79 -9.71
CA ASN A 25 31.20 -46.66 -8.43
C ASN A 25 31.68 -45.43 -7.67
N GLN A 26 33.01 -45.23 -7.59
CA GLN A 26 33.58 -44.05 -6.94
C GLN A 26 33.14 -42.75 -7.64
N ALA A 27 33.18 -42.70 -8.98
CA ALA A 27 32.72 -41.54 -9.74
C ALA A 27 31.21 -41.27 -9.56
N ASN A 28 30.39 -42.31 -9.45
CA ASN A 28 28.96 -42.17 -9.16
C ASN A 28 28.72 -41.67 -7.73
N GLU A 29 29.48 -42.12 -6.75
CA GLU A 29 29.41 -41.61 -5.38
C GLU A 29 29.78 -40.13 -5.33
N GLU A 30 30.90 -39.75 -5.95
CA GLU A 30 31.33 -38.34 -6.06
C GLU A 30 30.28 -37.48 -6.79
N LEU A 31 29.69 -37.99 -7.87
CA LEU A 31 28.63 -37.29 -8.60
C LEU A 31 27.36 -37.13 -7.78
N ASN A 32 26.98 -38.14 -6.98
CA ASN A 32 25.82 -38.05 -6.09
C ASN A 32 26.05 -37.03 -4.99
N THR A 33 27.21 -37.05 -4.34
CA THR A 33 27.59 -36.05 -3.32
C THR A 33 27.57 -34.65 -3.91
N SER A 34 28.15 -34.45 -5.09
CA SER A 34 28.14 -33.14 -5.76
C SER A 34 26.73 -32.66 -6.12
N ASN A 35 25.84 -33.58 -6.56
CA ASN A 35 24.43 -33.24 -6.82
C ASN A 35 23.68 -32.85 -5.53
N GLU A 36 23.93 -33.54 -4.41
CA GLU A 36 23.33 -33.20 -3.12
C GLU A 36 23.79 -31.82 -2.64
N GLU A 37 25.09 -31.53 -2.71
CA GLU A 37 25.65 -30.22 -2.38
C GLU A 37 25.10 -29.10 -3.27
N LEU A 38 24.97 -29.38 -4.58
CA LEU A 38 24.40 -28.43 -5.54
C LEU A 38 22.95 -28.11 -5.21
N ASN A 39 22.13 -29.14 -4.91
CA ASN A 39 20.73 -28.97 -4.55
C ASN A 39 20.58 -28.17 -3.25
N ALA A 40 21.39 -28.46 -2.24
CA ALA A 40 21.40 -27.70 -0.98
C ALA A 40 21.80 -26.22 -1.21
N THR A 41 22.78 -25.99 -2.08
CA THR A 41 23.23 -24.63 -2.44
C THR A 41 22.13 -23.87 -3.19
N LEU A 42 21.45 -24.52 -4.13
CA LEU A 42 20.33 -23.94 -4.88
C LEU A 42 19.16 -23.57 -3.96
N GLU A 43 18.83 -24.43 -3.00
CA GLU A 43 17.78 -24.16 -2.02
C GLU A 43 18.14 -22.96 -1.13
N ASN A 44 19.37 -22.91 -0.63
CA ASN A 44 19.87 -21.78 0.15
C ASN A 44 19.88 -20.47 -0.66
N LEU A 45 20.28 -20.53 -1.94
CA LEU A 45 20.27 -19.38 -2.84
C LEU A 45 18.83 -18.86 -3.02
N LYS A 46 17.87 -19.76 -3.29
CA LYS A 46 16.46 -19.41 -3.47
C LYS A 46 15.85 -18.79 -2.20
N LYS A 47 16.23 -19.32 -1.03
CA LYS A 47 15.81 -18.79 0.28
C LYS A 47 16.38 -17.38 0.51
N THR A 48 17.67 -17.21 0.25
CA THR A 48 18.36 -15.92 0.39
C THR A 48 17.79 -14.88 -0.56
N GLN A 49 17.52 -15.25 -1.81
CA GLN A 49 16.89 -14.37 -2.79
C GLN A 49 15.49 -13.93 -2.34
N SER A 50 14.69 -14.86 -1.80
CA SER A 50 13.36 -14.53 -1.25
C SER A 50 13.47 -13.56 -0.07
N GLN A 51 14.47 -13.74 0.79
CA GLN A 51 14.74 -12.83 1.92
C GLN A 51 15.20 -11.45 1.45
N LEU A 52 16.07 -11.35 0.45
CA LEU A 52 16.51 -10.09 -0.13
C LEU A 52 15.34 -9.31 -0.73
N VAL A 53 14.49 -9.98 -1.52
CA VAL A 53 13.28 -9.36 -2.09
C VAL A 53 12.35 -8.86 -0.98
N SER A 54 12.18 -9.60 0.12
CA SER A 54 11.38 -9.16 1.27
C SER A 54 12.00 -7.95 1.99
N SER A 55 13.32 -7.94 2.16
CA SER A 55 14.05 -6.82 2.77
C SER A 55 13.97 -5.54 1.93
N GLU A 56 14.09 -5.65 0.61
CA GLU A 56 13.93 -4.53 -0.32
C GLU A 56 12.50 -3.96 -0.29
N LYS A 57 11.48 -4.81 -0.17
CA LYS A 57 10.10 -4.36 0.03
C LYS A 57 9.94 -3.57 1.33
N MET A 58 10.51 -4.05 2.43
CA MET A 58 10.43 -3.34 3.71
C MET A 58 11.20 -2.01 3.68
N ALA A 59 12.34 -1.95 2.98
CA ALA A 59 13.08 -0.70 2.79
C ALA A 59 12.29 0.31 1.95
N SER A 60 11.69 -0.12 0.84
CA SER A 60 10.81 0.70 -0.01
C SER A 60 9.59 1.19 0.77
N LEU A 61 8.95 0.31 1.56
CA LEU A 61 7.86 0.67 2.45
C LEU A 61 8.31 1.66 3.53
N GLY A 62 9.48 1.50 4.14
CA GLY A 62 10.01 2.40 5.16
C GLY A 62 10.23 3.82 4.64
N GLN A 63 10.75 3.97 3.42
CA GLN A 63 10.95 5.27 2.77
C GLN A 63 9.62 5.94 2.40
N LEU A 64 8.63 5.15 1.98
CA LEU A 64 7.25 5.60 1.72
C LEU A 64 6.49 5.94 3.01
N THR A 65 6.74 5.23 4.11
CA THR A 65 6.02 5.39 5.39
C THR A 65 6.17 6.79 5.96
N ALA A 66 7.35 7.40 5.86
CA ALA A 66 7.55 8.79 6.29
C ALA A 66 6.75 9.79 5.45
N GLY A 67 6.69 9.59 4.13
CA GLY A 67 5.90 10.42 3.22
C GLY A 67 4.39 10.24 3.43
N VAL A 68 3.93 9.00 3.61
CA VAL A 68 2.52 8.70 3.84
C VAL A 68 2.05 9.17 5.22
N ALA A 69 2.86 9.03 6.27
CA ALA A 69 2.53 9.60 7.58
C ALA A 69 2.32 11.11 7.50
N HIS A 70 3.17 11.82 6.76
CA HIS A 70 3.00 13.24 6.51
C HIS A 70 1.72 13.52 5.69
N GLU A 71 1.41 12.70 4.69
CA GLU A 71 0.19 12.87 3.88
C GLU A 71 -1.10 12.52 4.61
N ILE A 72 -1.07 11.65 5.63
CA ILE A 72 -2.19 11.37 6.53
C ILE A 72 -2.37 12.51 7.54
N ASN A 73 -1.27 12.99 8.12
CA ASN A 73 -1.33 14.07 9.10
C ASN A 73 -1.86 15.37 8.50
N ASN A 74 -1.59 15.65 7.21
CA ASN A 74 -2.08 16.84 6.53
C ASN A 74 -3.63 17.00 6.59
N PRO A 75 -4.45 16.09 6.05
CA PRO A 75 -5.90 16.18 6.14
C PRO A 75 -6.40 16.07 7.58
N ILE A 76 -5.74 15.31 8.46
CA ILE A 76 -6.09 15.26 9.89
C ILE A 76 -5.95 16.65 10.54
N ASN A 77 -4.88 17.38 10.23
CA ASN A 77 -4.67 18.74 10.72
C ASN A 77 -5.70 19.73 10.16
N PHE A 78 -6.10 19.57 8.89
CA PHE A 78 -7.22 20.35 8.34
C PHE A 78 -8.54 20.06 9.06
N ILE A 79 -8.81 18.79 9.38
CA ILE A 79 -10.02 18.42 10.12
C ILE A 79 -9.97 19.02 11.53
N SER A 80 -8.90 18.74 12.29
CA SER A 80 -8.79 19.18 13.68
C SER A 80 -8.71 20.70 13.83
N GLY A 81 -8.04 21.37 12.88
CA GLY A 81 -7.96 22.83 12.82
C GLY A 81 -9.31 23.51 12.62
N ASN A 82 -10.23 22.88 11.87
CA ASN A 82 -11.55 23.42 11.59
C ASN A 82 -12.58 23.17 12.70
N ILE A 83 -12.34 22.20 13.60
CA ILE A 83 -13.30 21.88 14.69
C ILE A 83 -13.46 23.05 15.67
N SER A 84 -12.37 23.72 16.04
CA SER A 84 -12.42 24.79 17.04
C SER A 84 -13.15 26.05 16.52
N PRO A 85 -12.85 26.57 15.31
CA PRO A 85 -13.64 27.63 14.69
C PRO A 85 -15.11 27.24 14.54
N LEU A 86 -15.40 26.04 14.03
CA LEU A 86 -16.78 25.60 13.83
C LEU A 86 -17.57 25.57 15.15
N LYS A 87 -16.95 25.10 16.23
CA LYS A 87 -17.59 25.09 17.55
C LYS A 87 -17.91 26.50 18.06
N LYS A 88 -17.04 27.47 17.78
CA LYS A 88 -17.28 28.88 18.10
C LYS A 88 -18.47 29.39 17.29
N ASP A 89 -18.46 29.19 15.98
CA ASP A 89 -19.47 29.72 15.07
C ASP A 89 -20.86 29.13 15.33
N ILE A 90 -20.94 27.82 15.61
CA ILE A 90 -22.17 27.17 16.08
C ILE A 90 -22.62 27.78 17.43
N GLY A 91 -21.68 28.09 18.32
CA GLY A 91 -21.97 28.75 19.58
C GLY A 91 -22.61 30.12 19.41
N ASP A 92 -22.12 30.92 18.45
CA ASP A 92 -22.67 32.23 18.13
C ASP A 92 -24.06 32.11 17.47
N LEU A 93 -24.25 31.12 16.59
CA LEU A 93 -25.58 30.79 16.03
C LEU A 93 -26.59 30.39 17.12
N LEU A 94 -26.17 29.60 18.11
CA LEU A 94 -27.02 29.18 19.23
C LEU A 94 -27.43 30.37 20.12
N LYS A 95 -26.60 31.41 20.24
CA LYS A 95 -26.99 32.65 20.96
C LYS A 95 -28.15 33.33 20.24
N ILE A 96 -28.04 33.51 18.92
CA ILE A 96 -29.11 34.11 18.09
C ILE A 96 -30.42 33.33 18.25
N ILE A 97 -30.36 32.00 18.18
CA ILE A 97 -31.56 31.13 18.36
C ILE A 97 -32.17 31.34 19.75
N LYS A 98 -31.34 31.43 20.79
CA LYS A 98 -31.81 31.62 22.16
C LYS A 98 -32.49 32.97 22.37
N GLU A 99 -31.99 34.04 21.75
CA GLU A 99 -32.67 35.34 21.79
C GLU A 99 -34.04 35.28 21.10
N TYR A 100 -34.15 34.59 19.95
CA TYR A 100 -35.45 34.33 19.33
C TYR A 100 -36.42 33.57 20.28
N GLU A 101 -35.94 32.58 21.02
CA GLU A 101 -36.77 31.83 21.99
C GLU A 101 -37.32 32.73 23.11
N ILE A 102 -36.47 33.59 23.70
CA ILE A 102 -36.87 34.53 24.77
C ILE A 102 -37.98 35.46 24.28
N ILE A 103 -37.79 36.03 23.09
CA ILE A 103 -38.71 37.02 22.50
C ILE A 103 -40.08 36.41 22.19
N ILE A 104 -40.10 35.16 21.72
CA ILE A 104 -41.34 34.41 21.48
C ILE A 104 -42.06 34.12 22.80
N GLU A 105 -41.35 33.79 23.88
CA GLU A 105 -41.93 33.53 25.20
C GLU A 105 -42.53 34.77 25.85
N GLU A 106 -41.88 35.93 25.71
CA GLU A 106 -42.31 37.18 26.35
C GLU A 106 -43.47 37.89 25.62
N GLN A 107 -43.86 37.42 24.42
CA GLN A 107 -44.92 37.99 23.56
C GLN A 107 -44.72 39.46 23.16
N ASP A 108 -43.54 40.03 23.40
CA ASP A 108 -43.21 41.39 23.00
C ASP A 108 -42.48 41.37 21.65
N LEU A 109 -43.25 41.48 20.57
CA LEU A 109 -42.77 41.17 19.21
C LEU A 109 -42.21 42.38 18.44
N GLN A 110 -42.29 43.60 18.98
CA GLN A 110 -41.93 44.80 18.21
C GLN A 110 -40.62 45.47 18.66
N GLU A 111 -40.37 45.66 19.97
CA GLU A 111 -39.08 46.21 20.46
C GLU A 111 -37.95 45.18 20.37
N ASN A 112 -38.28 43.90 20.55
CA ASN A 112 -37.32 42.81 20.61
C ASN A 112 -36.72 42.38 19.25
N PHE A 113 -37.35 42.75 18.13
CA PHE A 113 -36.80 42.43 16.79
C PHE A 113 -35.62 43.34 16.41
N GLU A 114 -35.54 44.56 16.95
CA GLU A 114 -34.39 45.45 16.73
C GLU A 114 -33.13 44.89 17.42
N GLU A 115 -33.24 44.38 18.65
CA GLU A 115 -32.12 43.78 19.39
C GLU A 115 -31.54 42.54 18.67
N ILE A 116 -32.39 41.73 18.03
CA ILE A 116 -31.93 40.58 17.24
C ILE A 116 -31.20 41.02 15.97
N GLU A 117 -31.70 42.04 15.27
CA GLU A 117 -31.03 42.51 14.05
C GLU A 117 -29.69 43.18 14.38
N GLU A 118 -29.59 43.93 15.49
CA GLU A 118 -28.30 44.41 16.01
C GLU A 118 -27.36 43.24 16.32
N LEU A 119 -27.84 42.20 17.01
CA LEU A 119 -27.02 41.02 17.31
C LEU A 119 -26.55 40.28 16.05
N LYS A 120 -27.39 40.19 15.02
CA LYS A 120 -27.04 39.57 13.74
C LYS A 120 -26.02 40.39 12.96
N GLU A 121 -26.07 41.71 13.06
CA GLU A 121 -25.06 42.61 12.49
C GLU A 121 -23.74 42.49 13.24
N ASP A 122 -23.75 42.49 14.58
CA ASP A 122 -22.57 42.33 15.44
C ASP A 122 -21.84 41.00 15.23
N LEU A 123 -22.59 39.93 14.94
CA LEU A 123 -22.05 38.59 14.69
C LEU A 123 -21.73 38.32 13.21
N ASP A 124 -22.00 39.28 12.31
CA ASP A 124 -21.88 39.13 10.86
C ASP A 124 -22.56 37.83 10.38
N TYR A 125 -23.87 37.74 10.64
CA TYR A 125 -24.65 36.50 10.50
C TYR A 125 -24.51 35.83 9.12
N GLU A 126 -24.44 36.61 8.05
CA GLU A 126 -24.31 36.07 6.70
C GLU A 126 -22.93 35.43 6.48
N TYR A 127 -21.86 36.09 6.94
CA TYR A 127 -20.51 35.52 6.95
C TYR A 127 -20.43 34.28 7.84
N LEU A 128 -21.03 34.30 9.03
CA LEU A 128 -21.07 33.17 9.96
C LEU A 128 -21.64 31.90 9.30
N LEU A 129 -22.76 32.03 8.58
CA LEU A 129 -23.39 30.90 7.88
C LEU A 129 -22.52 30.37 6.73
N GLU A 130 -21.83 31.25 6.01
CA GLU A 130 -20.91 30.86 4.94
C GLU A 130 -19.67 30.15 5.51
N GLU A 131 -19.10 30.67 6.59
CA GLU A 131 -17.92 30.12 7.24
C GLU A 131 -18.21 28.71 7.80
N ILE A 132 -19.35 28.51 8.46
CA ILE A 132 -19.78 27.18 8.94
C ILE A 132 -19.81 26.16 7.78
N LYS A 133 -20.37 26.54 6.62
CA LYS A 133 -20.41 25.67 5.44
C LYS A 133 -19.01 25.37 4.91
N ASN A 134 -18.14 26.37 4.84
CA ASN A 134 -16.78 26.22 4.36
C ASN A 134 -15.95 25.30 5.28
N LEU A 135 -16.07 25.47 6.60
CA LEU A 135 -15.40 24.64 7.59
C LEU A 135 -15.85 23.18 7.49
N LEU A 136 -17.16 22.93 7.38
CA LEU A 136 -17.74 21.59 7.21
C LEU A 136 -17.26 20.93 5.91
N ASN A 137 -17.31 21.65 4.78
CA ASN A 137 -16.80 21.16 3.50
C ASN A 137 -15.30 20.81 3.57
N GLY A 138 -14.49 21.66 4.22
CA GLY A 138 -13.07 21.40 4.43
C GLY A 138 -12.82 20.11 5.22
N MET A 139 -13.59 19.87 6.29
CA MET A 139 -13.50 18.64 7.06
C MET A 139 -13.97 17.40 6.27
N GLU A 140 -15.01 17.52 5.44
CA GLU A 140 -15.48 16.42 4.59
C GLU A 140 -14.40 16.02 3.58
N VAL A 141 -13.80 17.00 2.90
CA VAL A 141 -12.70 16.76 1.95
C VAL A 141 -11.50 16.12 2.66
N GLY A 142 -11.13 16.64 3.84
CA GLY A 142 -10.07 16.04 4.66
C GLY A 142 -10.37 14.59 5.01
N THR A 143 -11.61 14.29 5.44
CA THR A 143 -12.01 12.94 5.86
C THR A 143 -12.01 11.95 4.70
N LYS A 144 -12.53 12.36 3.53
CA LYS A 144 -12.46 11.57 2.29
C LYS A 144 -11.01 11.23 1.94
N ARG A 145 -10.13 12.23 1.96
CA ARG A 145 -8.71 12.04 1.65
C ARG A 145 -8.01 11.10 2.64
N THR A 146 -8.26 11.24 3.94
CA THR A 146 -7.71 10.31 4.95
C THR A 146 -8.16 8.88 4.69
N THR A 147 -9.43 8.69 4.37
CA THR A 147 -10.00 7.37 4.06
C THR A 147 -9.35 6.74 2.84
N GLU A 148 -9.16 7.52 1.77
CA GLU A 148 -8.46 7.06 0.56
C GLU A 148 -7.04 6.60 0.87
N ILE A 149 -6.28 7.40 1.63
CA ILE A 149 -4.89 7.06 1.98
C ILE A 149 -4.83 5.79 2.83
N VAL A 150 -5.67 5.67 3.85
CA VAL A 150 -5.72 4.47 4.71
C VAL A 150 -6.13 3.24 3.91
N ARG A 151 -7.10 3.35 2.98
CA ARG A 151 -7.46 2.24 2.09
C ARG A 151 -6.31 1.82 1.17
N GLY A 152 -5.63 2.79 0.54
CA GLY A 152 -4.46 2.51 -0.29
C GLY A 152 -3.35 1.81 0.50
N LEU A 153 -3.08 2.27 1.73
CA LEU A 153 -2.14 1.62 2.64
C LEU A 153 -2.59 0.22 3.07
N GLN A 154 -3.86 -0.01 3.37
CA GLN A 154 -4.36 -1.33 3.76
C GLN A 154 -4.28 -2.33 2.60
N ASN A 155 -4.64 -1.90 1.39
CA ASN A 155 -4.51 -2.72 0.17
C ASN A 155 -3.04 -3.06 -0.14
N PHE A 156 -2.13 -2.15 0.18
CA PHE A 156 -0.70 -2.39 0.07
C PHE A 156 -0.15 -3.20 1.26
N SER A 157 -0.62 -3.02 2.48
CA SER A 157 -0.17 -3.82 3.63
C SER A 157 -0.62 -5.29 3.53
N ARG A 158 -1.66 -5.57 2.74
CA ARG A 158 -2.09 -6.93 2.39
C ARG A 158 -1.15 -7.64 1.40
N LEU A 159 0.00 -7.03 1.06
CA LEU A 159 1.04 -7.63 0.22
C LEU A 159 1.63 -8.94 0.77
N ASP A 160 1.45 -9.22 2.07
CA ASP A 160 1.99 -10.40 2.77
C ASP A 160 0.98 -11.55 2.90
N GLU A 161 -0.24 -11.43 2.37
CA GLU A 161 -1.15 -12.58 2.28
C GLU A 161 -0.72 -13.47 1.09
N ASP A 162 -0.18 -14.66 1.39
CA ASP A 162 0.12 -15.72 0.41
C ASP A 162 -1.13 -16.48 -0.07
N ASP A 163 -2.31 -15.88 0.09
CA ASP A 163 -3.59 -16.46 -0.30
C ASP A 163 -4.11 -15.84 -1.60
N MET A 164 -4.63 -16.69 -2.49
CA MET A 164 -5.34 -16.22 -3.67
C MET A 164 -6.72 -15.66 -3.28
N LYS A 165 -7.05 -14.49 -3.82
CA LYS A 165 -8.32 -13.80 -3.59
C LYS A 165 -8.87 -13.24 -4.89
N LEU A 166 -10.18 -13.09 -4.93
CA LEU A 166 -10.85 -12.41 -6.03
C LEU A 166 -10.66 -10.90 -5.83
N ILE A 167 -10.03 -10.21 -6.78
CA ILE A 167 -9.70 -8.78 -6.65
C ILE A 167 -10.05 -7.98 -7.90
N ASN A 168 -10.31 -6.70 -7.68
CA ASN A 168 -10.42 -5.72 -8.74
C ASN A 168 -9.03 -5.15 -9.09
N ILE A 169 -8.61 -5.30 -10.34
CA ILE A 169 -7.30 -4.82 -10.80
C ILE A 169 -7.21 -3.29 -10.80
N ASN A 170 -8.29 -2.61 -11.17
CA ASN A 170 -8.31 -1.14 -11.21
C ASN A 170 -8.09 -0.56 -9.81
N GLU A 171 -8.65 -1.18 -8.76
CA GLU A 171 -8.39 -0.77 -7.37
C GLU A 171 -6.91 -0.91 -6.97
N GLY A 172 -6.22 -1.96 -7.44
CA GLY A 172 -4.79 -2.15 -7.21
C GLY A 172 -3.93 -1.06 -7.87
N ILE A 173 -4.28 -0.66 -9.10
CA ILE A 173 -3.62 0.44 -9.82
C ILE A 173 -3.86 1.76 -9.09
N GLU A 174 -5.10 2.07 -8.74
CA GLU A 174 -5.43 3.33 -8.03
C GLU A 174 -4.74 3.41 -6.67
N SER A 175 -4.71 2.30 -5.92
CA SER A 175 -3.99 2.23 -4.64
C SER A 175 -2.50 2.50 -4.81
N THR A 176 -1.89 1.97 -5.88
CA THR A 176 -0.47 2.17 -6.18
C THR A 176 -0.17 3.62 -6.58
N LEU A 177 -1.01 4.23 -7.44
CA LEU A 177 -0.87 5.64 -7.83
C LEU A 177 -1.06 6.58 -6.64
N LEU A 178 -1.93 6.24 -5.70
CA LEU A 178 -2.12 7.02 -4.48
C LEU A 178 -0.85 7.05 -3.62
N ILE A 179 -0.15 5.91 -3.51
CA ILE A 179 1.11 5.83 -2.76
C ILE A 179 2.21 6.64 -3.45
N LEU A 180 2.25 6.60 -4.79
CA LEU A 180 3.23 7.35 -5.59
C LEU A 180 2.86 8.82 -5.79
N LYS A 181 1.73 9.27 -5.25
CA LYS A 181 1.18 10.61 -5.48
C LYS A 181 2.21 11.70 -5.24
N ASN A 182 2.99 11.64 -4.16
CA ASN A 182 4.01 12.65 -3.86
C ASN A 182 5.16 12.69 -4.88
N GLN A 183 5.55 11.56 -5.45
CA GLN A 183 6.60 11.50 -6.47
C GLN A 183 6.11 12.00 -7.83
N ILE A 184 4.82 11.85 -8.09
CA ILE A 184 4.16 12.25 -9.34
C ILE A 184 3.72 13.73 -9.30
N LYS A 185 3.25 14.20 -8.14
CA LYS A 185 2.64 15.52 -7.95
C LYS A 185 3.54 16.63 -8.48
N ASN A 186 2.98 17.48 -9.34
CA ASN A 186 3.63 18.64 -9.98
C ASN A 186 4.77 18.31 -10.95
N ARG A 187 5.03 17.04 -11.24
CA ARG A 187 6.11 16.60 -12.15
C ARG A 187 5.62 15.79 -13.34
N ILE A 188 4.55 15.02 -13.16
CA ILE A 188 4.09 14.03 -14.14
C ILE A 188 2.58 14.17 -14.32
N GLU A 189 2.13 14.19 -15.57
CA GLU A 189 0.72 14.10 -15.94
C GLU A 189 0.31 12.62 -16.04
N ILE A 190 -0.74 12.22 -15.31
CA ILE A 190 -1.27 10.85 -15.36
C ILE A 190 -2.49 10.83 -16.28
N VAL A 191 -2.40 10.11 -17.40
CA VAL A 191 -3.54 9.81 -18.27
C VAL A 191 -4.00 8.37 -18.02
N LYS A 192 -5.22 8.20 -17.48
CA LYS A 192 -5.79 6.88 -17.15
C LYS A 192 -6.77 6.43 -18.23
N THR A 193 -6.49 5.30 -18.87
CA THR A 193 -7.44 4.62 -19.79
C THR A 193 -7.69 3.22 -19.26
N LEU A 194 -8.55 3.11 -18.24
CA LEU A 194 -8.89 1.84 -17.60
C LEU A 194 -10.14 1.24 -18.27
N GLY A 195 -10.08 -0.04 -18.62
CA GLY A 195 -11.24 -0.78 -19.08
C GLY A 195 -12.08 -1.31 -17.91
N GLU A 196 -13.31 -1.75 -18.19
CA GLU A 196 -14.07 -2.56 -17.26
C GLU A 196 -13.52 -3.99 -17.26
N ILE A 197 -12.72 -4.29 -16.23
CA ILE A 197 -12.08 -5.60 -16.06
C ILE A 197 -12.85 -6.33 -14.95
N PRO A 198 -13.31 -7.58 -15.20
CA PRO A 198 -13.94 -8.38 -14.15
C PRO A 198 -12.93 -8.70 -13.05
N ASP A 199 -13.42 -9.01 -11.85
CA ASP A 199 -12.53 -9.38 -10.77
C ASP A 199 -11.73 -10.65 -11.10
N ILE A 200 -10.45 -10.65 -10.73
CA ILE A 200 -9.49 -11.71 -11.07
C ILE A 200 -9.09 -12.46 -9.81
N TYR A 201 -9.01 -13.79 -9.90
CA TYR A 201 -8.54 -14.63 -8.80
C TYR A 201 -7.01 -14.76 -8.84
N CYS A 202 -6.30 -14.03 -7.98
CA CYS A 202 -4.83 -13.98 -7.98
C CYS A 202 -4.26 -13.62 -6.60
N TYR A 203 -2.93 -13.50 -6.50
CA TYR A 203 -2.24 -13.01 -5.32
C TYR A 203 -2.21 -11.48 -5.32
N PRO A 204 -3.01 -10.79 -4.49
CA PRO A 204 -3.13 -9.34 -4.53
C PRO A 204 -1.79 -8.66 -4.27
N GLY A 205 -1.00 -9.24 -3.35
CA GLY A 205 0.32 -8.75 -3.04
C GLY A 205 1.27 -8.76 -4.22
N LYS A 206 1.35 -9.88 -4.95
CA LYS A 206 2.25 -9.99 -6.10
C LYS A 206 1.84 -9.02 -7.22
N ILE A 207 0.54 -8.85 -7.46
CA ILE A 207 0.00 -7.94 -8.49
C ILE A 207 0.29 -6.47 -8.15
N ASN A 208 -0.02 -6.02 -6.93
CA ASN A 208 0.25 -4.64 -6.52
C ASN A 208 1.75 -4.33 -6.58
N GLN A 209 2.62 -5.30 -6.31
CA GLN A 209 4.06 -5.13 -6.47
C GLN A 209 4.49 -4.97 -7.94
N VAL A 210 3.86 -5.69 -8.87
CA VAL A 210 4.10 -5.48 -10.31
C VAL A 210 3.75 -4.05 -10.70
N PHE A 211 2.59 -3.53 -10.26
CA PHE A 211 2.22 -2.14 -10.52
C PHE A 211 3.20 -1.15 -9.90
N MET A 212 3.59 -1.37 -8.64
CA MET A 212 4.56 -0.50 -7.95
C MET A 212 5.87 -0.42 -8.74
N ASN A 213 6.43 -1.57 -9.15
CA ASN A 213 7.69 -1.62 -9.87
C ASN A 213 7.61 -0.97 -11.26
N ILE A 214 6.52 -1.21 -12.01
CA ILE A 214 6.33 -0.60 -13.33
C ILE A 214 6.21 0.92 -13.21
N LEU A 215 5.38 1.39 -12.28
CA LEU A 215 5.11 2.81 -12.12
C LEU A 215 6.30 3.57 -11.54
N THR A 216 7.03 3.02 -10.57
CA THR A 216 8.26 3.64 -10.04
C THR A 216 9.35 3.74 -11.11
N ASN A 217 9.52 2.73 -11.96
CA ASN A 217 10.47 2.81 -13.07
C ASN A 217 10.07 3.83 -14.15
N ALA A 218 8.77 4.10 -14.29
CA ALA A 218 8.27 5.12 -15.22
C ALA A 218 8.42 6.55 -14.69
N ILE A 219 8.60 6.74 -13.38
CA ILE A 219 8.88 8.04 -12.77
C ILE A 219 10.36 8.37 -13.02
N PRO A 220 10.68 9.47 -13.75
CA PRO A 220 12.05 9.87 -13.96
C PRO A 220 12.74 10.18 -12.63
N GLN A 221 13.79 9.43 -12.30
CA GLN A 221 14.65 9.76 -11.17
C GLN A 221 15.40 11.05 -11.52
N GLU A 222 15.31 12.04 -10.62
CA GLU A 222 16.21 13.21 -10.64
C GLU A 222 17.63 12.80 -10.27
#